data_AF-R9IVY1-F1
#
_entry.id   AF-R9IVY1-F1
#
_cell.length_a   1.000
_cell.length_b   1.000
_cell.length_c   1.000
_cell.angle_alpha   90.00
_cell.angle_beta   90.00
_cell.angle_gamma   90.00
#
_symmetry.space_group_name_H-M   'P 1'
#
loop_
_entity.id
_entity.type
_entity.pdbx_description
1 polymer ?
#
loop_
_entity_poly.entity_id
_entity_poly.type
_entity_poly.pdbx_seq_one_letter_code
_entity_poly.pdbx_strand_id
1 'polypeptide(L)'
;MAMRKLKKYKPTKFKAKDSRYDKDAADFAVMFIESLCHTKGTWAGKPFELIDWQEQIIRDIFGTLKPNGYRQFNTAYVEIPKKQGKSELAAAVALLLTCGDGEERAEVYGCAADRQQATIVFDVAADMVRMCPALNKRVKILASQKRIIYTPTNSFYQVLSAEAYSKHGFNIHGVVFDELHTQPNRKLFDVMTKGSGDARMQPLYFLITTAGTDTHSICYETHQKATDILEGGRLTLHFTR
;
A
#
# COMPACT_ATOMS: atom_id res chain seq x y z
N MET A 1 17.53 -17.90 5.50
CA MET A 1 16.27 -18.51 5.97
C MET A 1 15.53 -19.03 4.75
N ALA A 2 14.96 -20.23 4.82
CA ALA A 2 14.13 -20.75 3.74
C ALA A 2 12.79 -20.01 3.76
N MET A 3 12.49 -19.27 2.69
CA MET A 3 11.21 -18.58 2.49
C MET A 3 10.05 -19.56 2.66
N ARG A 4 9.06 -19.22 3.49
CA ARG A 4 7.74 -19.81 3.38
C ARG A 4 7.17 -19.30 2.05
N LYS A 5 7.18 -20.14 1.02
CA LYS A 5 6.53 -19.80 -0.25
C LYS A 5 5.07 -20.20 -0.18
N LEU A 6 4.17 -19.35 -0.65
CA LEU A 6 2.83 -19.78 -1.01
C LEU A 6 2.94 -21.04 -1.87
N LYS A 7 2.55 -22.21 -1.32
CA LYS A 7 2.85 -23.51 -1.95
C LYS A 7 2.24 -23.65 -3.35
N LYS A 8 1.19 -22.89 -3.66
CA LYS A 8 0.48 -22.86 -4.94
C LYS A 8 -0.05 -21.46 -5.27
N TYR A 9 0.84 -20.52 -5.57
CA TYR A 9 0.41 -19.22 -6.12
C TYR A 9 -0.28 -19.42 -7.47
N LYS A 10 -1.47 -18.85 -7.62
CA LYS A 10 -2.18 -18.75 -8.89
C LYS A 10 -2.33 -17.27 -9.22
N PRO A 11 -1.83 -16.81 -10.38
CA PRO A 11 -2.05 -15.45 -10.82
C PRO A 11 -3.54 -15.11 -10.86
N THR A 12 -3.85 -13.88 -10.47
CA THR A 12 -5.18 -13.28 -10.60
C THR A 12 -5.83 -13.53 -11.96
N LYS A 13 -7.16 -13.74 -11.96
CA LYS A 13 -7.96 -13.81 -13.20
C LYS A 13 -8.06 -12.45 -13.91
N PHE A 14 -7.70 -11.35 -13.21
CA PHE A 14 -7.80 -9.98 -13.71
C PHE A 14 -6.57 -9.50 -14.48
N LYS A 15 -5.56 -10.36 -14.66
CA LYS A 15 -4.40 -10.07 -15.51
C LYS A 15 -4.87 -9.80 -16.95
N ALA A 16 -4.46 -8.66 -17.51
CA ALA A 16 -4.76 -8.30 -18.89
C ALA A 16 -4.06 -9.27 -19.86
N LYS A 17 -4.55 -9.33 -21.11
CA LYS A 17 -4.05 -10.28 -22.11
C LYS A 17 -2.58 -10.01 -22.48
N ASP A 18 -2.21 -8.73 -22.55
CA ASP A 18 -0.87 -8.23 -22.88
C ASP A 18 0.07 -8.16 -21.66
N SER A 19 -0.47 -8.15 -20.45
CA SER A 19 0.33 -8.22 -19.22
C SER A 19 0.89 -9.61 -18.96
N ARG A 20 2.04 -9.66 -18.30
CA ARG A 20 2.71 -10.89 -17.85
C ARG A 20 2.80 -10.95 -16.33
N TYR A 21 2.90 -12.18 -15.81
CA TYR A 21 3.32 -12.39 -14.42
C TYR A 21 4.84 -12.48 -14.38
N ASP A 22 5.47 -11.58 -13.65
CA ASP A 22 6.89 -11.50 -13.40
C ASP A 22 7.17 -12.01 -11.98
N LYS A 23 7.70 -13.22 -11.91
CA LYS A 23 7.93 -13.92 -10.64
C LYS A 23 9.02 -13.24 -9.82
N ASP A 24 10.04 -12.67 -10.47
CA ASP A 24 11.17 -12.09 -9.76
C ASP A 24 10.77 -10.74 -9.13
N ALA A 25 9.97 -9.94 -9.83
CA ALA A 25 9.35 -8.74 -9.26
C ALA A 25 8.44 -9.07 -8.06
N ALA A 26 7.63 -10.14 -8.18
CA ALA A 26 6.76 -10.60 -7.09
C ALA A 26 7.57 -11.10 -5.88
N ASP A 27 8.59 -11.93 -6.12
CA ASP A 27 9.46 -12.47 -5.08
C ASP A 27 10.25 -11.36 -4.38
N PHE A 28 10.72 -10.35 -5.12
CA PHE A 28 11.37 -9.18 -4.54
C PHE A 28 10.44 -8.43 -3.57
N ALA A 29 9.19 -8.16 -3.97
CA ALA A 29 8.21 -7.48 -3.13
C ALA A 29 7.90 -8.25 -1.85
N VAL A 30 7.70 -9.58 -1.97
CA VAL A 30 7.49 -10.47 -0.81
C VAL A 30 8.71 -10.46 0.11
N MET A 31 9.91 -10.67 -0.45
CA MET A 31 11.16 -10.70 0.31
C MET A 31 11.44 -9.36 1.01
N PHE A 32 11.12 -8.23 0.38
CA PHE A 32 11.26 -6.92 0.99
C PHE A 32 10.41 -6.84 2.27
N ILE A 33 9.14 -7.24 2.20
CA ILE A 33 8.21 -7.18 3.34
C ILE A 33 8.64 -8.17 4.43
N GLU A 34 8.99 -9.40 4.07
CA GLU A 34 9.42 -10.43 5.03
C GLU A 34 10.80 -10.13 5.66
N SER A 35 11.56 -9.20 5.09
CA SER A 35 12.79 -8.66 5.71
C SER A 35 12.53 -7.58 6.76
N LEU A 36 11.28 -7.14 6.91
CA LEU A 36 10.83 -6.29 8.01
C LEU A 36 10.43 -7.15 9.21
N CYS A 37 10.23 -6.51 10.36
CA CYS A 37 9.79 -7.17 11.57
C CYS A 37 8.41 -6.66 12.02
N HIS A 38 7.64 -7.52 12.66
CA HIS A 38 6.49 -7.11 13.45
C HIS A 38 6.94 -6.14 14.55
N THR A 39 6.13 -5.13 14.82
CA THR A 39 6.52 -4.03 15.72
C THR A 39 5.82 -4.06 17.07
N LYS A 40 4.74 -4.83 17.22
CA LYS A 40 3.88 -4.82 18.40
C LYS A 40 3.55 -6.22 18.92
N GLY A 41 3.19 -6.26 20.20
CA GLY A 41 2.66 -7.45 20.86
C GLY A 41 3.66 -8.59 20.99
N THR A 42 3.14 -9.82 21.10
CA THR A 42 3.93 -11.06 21.26
C THR A 42 4.82 -11.40 20.06
N TRP A 43 4.63 -10.71 18.94
CA TRP A 43 5.39 -10.89 17.70
C TRP A 43 6.48 -9.84 17.50
N ALA A 44 6.57 -8.82 18.36
CA ALA A 44 7.56 -7.75 18.24
C ALA A 44 8.98 -8.30 18.05
N GLY A 45 9.68 -7.81 17.02
CA GLY A 45 11.03 -8.22 16.65
C GLY A 45 11.13 -9.53 15.85
N LYS A 46 10.02 -10.26 15.67
CA LYS A 46 9.99 -11.43 14.77
C LYS A 46 9.83 -10.99 13.31
N PRO A 47 10.35 -11.76 12.33
CA PRO A 47 10.14 -11.49 10.91
C PRO A 47 8.65 -11.34 10.57
N PHE A 48 8.31 -10.39 9.71
CA PHE A 48 6.95 -10.18 9.24
C PHE A 48 6.62 -11.18 8.13
N GLU A 49 6.32 -12.42 8.51
CA GLU A 49 5.90 -13.47 7.57
C GLU A 49 4.50 -13.18 7.03
N LEU A 50 4.39 -13.02 5.70
CA LEU A 50 3.10 -12.81 5.07
C LEU A 50 2.27 -14.08 5.16
N ILE A 51 1.03 -13.96 5.63
CA ILE A 51 0.06 -15.06 5.54
C ILE A 51 -0.47 -15.17 4.11
N ASP A 52 -1.00 -16.34 3.76
CA ASP A 52 -1.26 -16.73 2.38
C ASP A 52 -2.03 -15.69 1.55
N TRP A 53 -3.08 -15.08 2.12
CA TRP A 53 -3.85 -14.05 1.41
C TRP A 53 -3.10 -12.72 1.29
N GLN A 54 -2.26 -12.34 2.25
CA GLN A 54 -1.43 -11.14 2.16
C GLN A 54 -0.37 -11.31 1.07
N GLU A 55 0.30 -12.47 1.05
CA GLU A 55 1.28 -12.80 0.02
C GLU A 55 0.63 -12.82 -1.37
N GLN A 56 -0.60 -13.35 -1.50
CA GLN A 56 -1.37 -13.30 -2.74
C GLN A 56 -1.57 -11.85 -3.23
N ILE A 57 -2.02 -10.93 -2.37
CA ILE A 57 -2.19 -9.50 -2.72
C ILE A 57 -0.87 -8.91 -3.24
N ILE A 58 0.21 -9.09 -2.49
CA ILE A 58 1.51 -8.50 -2.82
C ILE A 58 2.04 -9.05 -4.14
N ARG A 59 1.99 -10.37 -4.33
CA ARG A 59 2.42 -11.02 -5.58
C ARG A 59 1.59 -10.55 -6.76
N ASP A 60 0.30 -10.38 -6.57
CA ASP A 60 -0.60 -9.94 -7.61
C ASP A 60 -0.35 -8.49 -8.04
N ILE A 61 -0.18 -7.58 -7.07
CA ILE A 61 0.05 -6.14 -7.30
C ILE A 61 1.42 -5.90 -7.95
N PHE A 62 2.47 -6.47 -7.37
CA PHE A 62 3.86 -6.18 -7.77
C PHE A 62 4.39 -7.15 -8.83
N GLY A 63 3.77 -8.32 -9.00
CA GLY A 63 4.16 -9.32 -10.00
C GLY A 63 3.43 -9.20 -11.33
N THR A 64 2.29 -8.50 -11.41
CA THR A 64 1.57 -8.37 -12.68
C THR A 64 1.99 -7.11 -13.41
N LEU A 65 2.77 -7.26 -14.48
CA LEU A 65 3.39 -6.16 -15.21
C LEU A 65 2.83 -6.03 -16.64
N LYS A 66 2.62 -4.78 -17.07
CA LYS A 66 2.33 -4.40 -18.45
C LYS A 66 3.56 -4.65 -19.34
N PRO A 67 3.42 -4.65 -20.67
CA PRO A 67 4.54 -4.81 -21.60
C PRO A 67 5.71 -3.83 -21.37
N ASN A 68 5.41 -2.61 -20.92
CA ASN A 68 6.38 -1.57 -20.63
C ASN A 68 7.11 -1.75 -19.27
N GLY A 69 6.85 -2.84 -18.54
CA GLY A 69 7.51 -3.15 -17.27
C GLY A 69 6.85 -2.53 -16.03
N TYR A 70 5.84 -1.68 -16.19
CA TYR A 70 5.12 -1.08 -15.07
C TYR A 70 4.00 -1.97 -14.54
N ARG A 71 3.64 -1.79 -13.26
CA ARG A 71 2.51 -2.55 -12.66
C ARG A 71 1.22 -2.37 -13.46
N GLN A 72 0.44 -3.45 -13.55
CA GLN A 72 -0.92 -3.38 -14.11
C GLN A 72 -1.88 -2.71 -13.13
N PHE A 73 -1.77 -3.03 -11.84
CA PHE A 73 -2.75 -2.66 -10.82
C PHE A 73 -2.29 -1.45 -10.04
N ASN A 74 -2.87 -0.30 -10.40
CA ASN A 74 -2.59 0.97 -9.74
C ASN A 74 -3.49 1.23 -8.53
N THR A 75 -4.52 0.41 -8.33
CA THR A 75 -5.39 0.50 -7.15
C THR A 75 -5.68 -0.90 -6.63
N ALA A 76 -5.50 -1.07 -5.33
CA ALA A 76 -5.89 -2.27 -4.62
C ALA A 76 -6.80 -1.87 -3.47
N TYR A 77 -7.97 -2.48 -3.41
CA TYR A 77 -8.94 -2.29 -2.34
C TYR A 77 -9.07 -3.59 -1.56
N VAL A 78 -8.76 -3.52 -0.27
CA VAL A 78 -8.67 -4.70 0.59
C VAL A 78 -9.51 -4.48 1.83
N GLU A 79 -10.51 -5.35 2.01
CA GLU A 79 -11.32 -5.41 3.21
C GLU A 79 -10.69 -6.38 4.20
N ILE A 80 -10.20 -5.87 5.32
CA ILE A 80 -9.51 -6.65 6.34
C ILE A 80 -10.27 -6.49 7.65
N PRO A 81 -10.72 -7.57 8.31
CA PRO A 81 -11.33 -7.50 9.63
C PRO A 81 -10.42 -6.85 10.68
N LYS A 82 -11.02 -6.30 11.74
CA LYS A 82 -10.27 -5.69 12.84
C LYS A 82 -9.28 -6.70 13.45
N LYS A 83 -8.12 -6.20 13.88
CA LYS A 83 -7.05 -6.95 14.56
C LYS A 83 -6.32 -8.00 13.69
N GLN A 84 -6.34 -7.87 12.36
CA GLN A 84 -5.66 -8.80 11.43
C GLN A 84 -4.38 -8.20 10.78
N GLY A 85 -3.57 -7.46 11.54
CA GLY A 85 -2.28 -6.95 11.04
C GLY A 85 -2.37 -5.87 9.95
N LYS A 86 -3.54 -5.23 9.79
CA LYS A 86 -3.83 -4.23 8.76
C LYS A 86 -2.79 -3.11 8.69
N SER A 87 -2.51 -2.47 9.82
CA SER A 87 -1.56 -1.34 9.90
C SER A 87 -0.11 -1.78 9.65
N GLU A 88 0.25 -3.02 9.97
CA GLU A 88 1.58 -3.57 9.65
C GLU A 88 1.73 -3.79 8.15
N LEU A 89 0.73 -4.39 7.49
CA LEU A 89 0.72 -4.56 6.04
C LEU A 89 0.75 -3.20 5.33
N ALA A 90 -0.06 -2.23 5.77
CA ALA A 90 -0.07 -0.87 5.25
C ALA A 90 1.32 -0.20 5.37
N ALA A 91 1.97 -0.32 6.53
CA ALA A 91 3.30 0.22 6.76
C ALA A 91 4.36 -0.44 5.87
N ALA A 92 4.31 -1.77 5.73
CA ALA A 92 5.22 -2.51 4.88
C ALA A 92 5.07 -2.13 3.40
N VAL A 93 3.83 -1.99 2.90
CA VAL A 93 3.57 -1.51 1.54
C VAL A 93 4.05 -0.06 1.36
N ALA A 94 3.82 0.83 2.32
CA ALA A 94 4.33 2.20 2.27
C ALA A 94 5.87 2.25 2.15
N LEU A 95 6.57 1.43 2.94
CA LEU A 95 8.03 1.31 2.88
C LEU A 95 8.50 0.70 1.56
N LEU A 96 7.80 -0.31 1.03
CA LEU A 96 8.12 -0.90 -0.27
C LEU A 96 8.03 0.14 -1.39
N LEU A 97 6.93 0.91 -1.45
CA LEU A 97 6.77 2.00 -2.42
C LEU A 97 7.82 3.10 -2.25
N THR A 98 8.28 3.35 -1.02
CA THR A 98 9.25 4.42 -0.74
C THR A 98 10.69 4.00 -1.04
N CYS A 99 11.05 2.74 -0.75
CA CYS A 99 12.44 2.29 -0.69
C CYS A 99 12.79 1.19 -1.70
N GLY A 100 11.81 0.43 -2.17
CA GLY A 100 12.02 -0.79 -2.95
C GLY A 100 11.41 -0.78 -4.35
N ASP A 101 10.48 0.12 -4.67
CA ASP A 101 9.75 0.10 -5.95
C ASP A 101 10.53 0.67 -7.15
N GLY A 102 11.81 1.02 -6.94
CA GLY A 102 12.72 1.47 -8.01
C GLY A 102 12.44 2.88 -8.55
N GLU A 103 11.63 3.67 -7.85
CA GLU A 103 11.19 4.98 -8.30
C GLU A 103 12.02 6.13 -7.67
N GLU A 104 12.58 7.00 -8.53
CA GLU A 104 13.29 8.21 -8.10
C GLU A 104 12.32 9.26 -7.54
N ARG A 105 12.67 9.84 -6.38
CA ARG A 105 11.89 10.88 -5.69
C ARG A 105 10.43 10.50 -5.48
N ALA A 106 10.14 9.24 -5.19
CA ALA A 106 8.78 8.76 -4.96
C ALA A 106 8.12 9.52 -3.80
N GLU A 107 6.91 10.04 -4.02
CA GLU A 107 6.08 10.64 -2.98
C GLU A 107 5.02 9.63 -2.54
N VAL A 108 5.15 9.15 -1.30
CA VAL A 108 4.21 8.19 -0.70
C VAL A 108 3.49 8.85 0.46
N TYR A 109 2.16 8.72 0.49
CA TYR A 109 1.32 9.41 1.48
C TYR A 109 0.45 8.45 2.29
N GLY A 110 0.44 8.66 3.61
CA GLY A 110 -0.44 7.97 4.54
C GLY A 110 -1.67 8.83 4.83
N CYS A 111 -2.86 8.26 4.61
CA CYS A 111 -4.15 8.93 4.77
C CYS A 111 -5.10 8.09 5.63
N ALA A 112 -5.90 8.77 6.45
CA ALA A 112 -7.02 8.19 7.20
C ALA A 112 -8.01 9.31 7.54
N ALA A 113 -9.18 8.98 8.12
CA ALA A 113 -10.19 9.99 8.47
C ALA A 113 -9.69 10.90 9.60
N ASP A 114 -8.98 10.26 10.54
CA ASP A 114 -8.30 10.92 11.63
C ASP A 114 -6.78 10.81 11.42
N ARG A 115 -6.10 11.94 11.55
CA ARG A 115 -4.64 12.01 11.45
C ARG A 115 -3.95 11.10 12.48
N GLN A 116 -4.56 10.89 13.65
CA GLN A 116 -4.01 9.97 14.64
C GLN A 116 -3.98 8.53 14.10
N GLN A 117 -4.99 8.10 13.33
CA GLN A 117 -5.00 6.78 12.69
C GLN A 117 -3.89 6.65 11.65
N ALA A 118 -3.72 7.65 10.77
CA ALA A 118 -2.61 7.65 9.82
C ALA A 118 -1.23 7.68 10.52
N THR A 119 -1.16 8.31 11.70
CA THR A 119 0.04 8.32 12.54
C THR A 119 0.39 6.93 13.07
N ILE A 120 -0.59 6.07 13.35
CA ILE A 120 -0.34 4.69 13.78
C ILE A 120 0.43 3.91 12.71
N VAL A 121 0.03 4.02 11.44
CA VAL A 121 0.73 3.38 10.32
C VAL A 121 2.14 3.94 10.18
N PHE A 122 2.31 5.26 10.35
CA PHE A 122 3.62 5.90 10.34
C PHE A 122 4.54 5.40 11.44
N ASP A 123 4.06 5.34 12.67
CA ASP A 123 4.89 4.91 13.80
C ASP A 123 5.31 3.44 13.61
N VAL A 124 4.42 2.58 13.08
CA VAL A 124 4.76 1.20 12.69
C VAL A 124 5.85 1.16 11.60
N ALA A 125 5.73 1.98 10.54
CA ALA A 125 6.74 2.05 9.49
C ALA A 125 8.10 2.56 10.03
N ALA A 126 8.08 3.56 10.90
CA ALA A 126 9.28 4.11 11.53
C ALA A 126 9.98 3.04 12.40
N ASP A 127 9.21 2.24 13.13
CA ASP A 127 9.74 1.15 13.95
C ASP A 127 10.29 0.00 13.10
N MET A 128 9.61 -0.38 12.00
CA MET A 128 10.13 -1.34 11.02
C MET A 128 11.49 -0.88 10.44
N VAL A 129 11.63 0.40 10.12
CA VAL A 129 12.90 0.98 9.66
C VAL A 129 13.98 0.88 10.73
N ARG A 130 13.68 1.25 11.98
CA ARG A 130 14.64 1.19 13.10
C ARG A 130 15.13 -0.24 13.36
N MET A 131 14.23 -1.22 13.24
CA MET A 131 14.52 -2.63 13.44
C MET A 131 15.23 -3.30 12.25
N CYS A 132 15.24 -2.67 11.08
CA CYS A 132 15.92 -3.19 9.89
C CYS A 132 17.26 -2.46 9.68
N PRO A 133 18.42 -3.06 9.99
CA PRO A 133 19.72 -2.37 9.90
C PRO A 133 20.05 -1.82 8.50
N ALA A 134 19.56 -2.50 7.46
CA ALA A 134 19.75 -2.08 6.07
C ALA A 134 18.96 -0.79 5.74
N LEU A 135 17.74 -0.65 6.24
CA LEU A 135 16.94 0.55 6.04
C LEU A 135 17.37 1.66 6.99
N ASN A 136 17.66 1.36 8.25
CA ASN A 136 18.05 2.35 9.26
C ASN A 136 19.29 3.17 8.84
N LYS A 137 20.22 2.57 8.07
CA LYS A 137 21.41 3.26 7.53
C LYS A 137 21.11 4.21 6.37
N ARG A 138 19.98 4.03 5.68
CA ARG A 138 19.64 4.73 4.42
C ARG A 138 18.41 5.63 4.55
N VAL A 139 17.74 5.59 5.69
CA VAL A 139 16.47 6.25 5.93
C VAL A 139 16.61 7.26 7.07
N LYS A 140 16.12 8.48 6.85
CA LYS A 140 16.00 9.52 7.87
C LYS A 140 14.55 9.63 8.33
N ILE A 141 14.31 9.48 9.62
CA ILE A 141 12.97 9.61 10.23
C ILE A 141 12.86 11.01 10.85
N LEU A 142 11.92 11.82 10.36
CA LEU A 142 11.54 13.11 10.92
C LEU A 142 10.20 12.97 11.66
N ALA A 143 10.27 12.51 12.91
CA ALA A 143 9.09 12.15 13.69
C ALA A 143 8.11 13.32 13.93
N SER A 144 8.62 14.54 14.15
CA SER A 144 7.79 15.74 14.35
C SER A 144 6.96 16.09 13.12
N GLN A 145 7.50 15.85 11.94
CA GLN A 145 6.81 16.05 10.68
C GLN A 145 5.99 14.83 10.28
N LYS A 146 6.17 13.67 10.93
CA LYS A 146 5.64 12.37 10.48
C LYS A 146 6.11 12.04 9.05
N ARG A 147 7.42 12.22 8.81
CA ARG A 147 8.10 11.93 7.53
C ARG A 147 9.18 10.86 7.68
N ILE A 148 9.26 9.96 6.70
CA ILE A 148 10.35 9.01 6.49
C ILE A 148 10.96 9.35 5.14
N ILE A 149 12.27 9.58 5.07
CA ILE A 149 12.97 9.95 3.85
C ILE A 149 13.97 8.85 3.51
N TYR A 150 13.85 8.26 2.32
CA TYR A 150 14.81 7.32 1.78
C TYR A 150 15.86 8.10 0.99
N THR A 151 17.07 8.19 1.54
CA THR A 151 18.15 9.03 1.01
C THR A 151 18.63 8.65 -0.39
N PRO A 152 18.77 7.36 -0.76
CA PRO A 152 19.32 6.96 -2.06
C PRO A 152 18.59 7.53 -3.28
N THR A 153 17.26 7.58 -3.25
CA THR A 153 16.41 8.10 -4.35
C THR A 153 15.76 9.43 -4.00
N ASN A 154 16.04 9.97 -2.81
CA ASN A 154 15.34 11.13 -2.23
C ASN A 154 13.79 10.97 -2.22
N SER A 155 13.32 9.72 -2.07
CA SER A 155 11.90 9.38 -1.90
C SER A 155 11.44 9.62 -0.46
N PHE A 156 10.14 9.74 -0.23
CA PHE A 156 9.61 9.86 1.13
C PHE A 156 8.24 9.22 1.32
N TYR A 157 7.98 8.81 2.56
CA TYR A 157 6.66 8.52 3.09
C TYR A 157 6.26 9.59 4.12
N GLN A 158 5.04 10.12 4.00
CA GLN A 158 4.56 11.23 4.82
C GLN A 158 3.08 11.07 5.18
N VAL A 159 2.73 11.28 6.45
CA VAL A 159 1.32 11.42 6.85
C VAL A 159 0.81 12.79 6.45
N LEU A 160 -0.30 12.87 5.74
CA LEU A 160 -0.86 14.17 5.37
C LEU A 160 -1.48 14.88 6.58
N SER A 161 -1.22 16.18 6.69
CA SER A 161 -1.91 17.06 7.61
C SER A 161 -3.22 17.55 7.02
N ALA A 162 -4.14 18.01 7.86
CA ALA A 162 -5.40 18.58 7.40
C ALA A 162 -5.22 19.84 6.53
N GLU A 163 -4.11 20.56 6.71
CA GLU A 163 -3.73 21.73 5.90
C GLU A 163 -3.21 21.35 4.51
N ALA A 164 -2.76 20.10 4.32
CA ALA A 164 -2.28 19.63 3.03
C ALA A 164 -3.43 19.37 2.03
N TYR A 165 -4.68 19.31 2.51
CA TYR A 165 -5.87 19.11 1.67
C TYR A 165 -6.14 20.25 0.67
N SER A 166 -5.49 21.41 0.84
CA SER A 166 -5.61 22.56 -0.07
C SER A 166 -4.47 22.64 -1.10
N LYS A 167 -3.46 21.77 -1.02
CA LYS A 167 -2.34 21.76 -1.96
C LYS A 167 -2.70 20.96 -3.20
N HIS A 168 -2.85 21.64 -4.33
CA HIS A 168 -2.87 21.02 -5.66
C HIS A 168 -1.41 20.75 -6.10
N GLY A 169 -1.15 19.61 -6.76
CA GLY A 169 0.15 19.33 -7.39
C GLY A 169 1.05 18.28 -6.71
N PHE A 170 0.48 17.30 -6.00
CA PHE A 170 1.27 16.16 -5.49
C PHE A 170 1.75 15.26 -6.63
N ASN A 171 3.01 14.84 -6.59
CA ASN A 171 3.59 13.92 -7.57
C ASN A 171 3.59 12.49 -7.01
N ILE A 172 2.37 11.98 -6.81
CA ILE A 172 2.10 10.76 -6.03
C ILE A 172 2.61 9.52 -6.75
N HIS A 173 3.46 8.78 -6.05
CA HIS A 173 3.82 7.41 -6.40
C HIS A 173 3.04 6.39 -5.57
N GLY A 174 2.68 6.73 -4.33
CA GLY A 174 1.94 5.83 -3.46
C GLY A 174 0.95 6.53 -2.53
N VAL A 175 -0.20 5.92 -2.30
CA VAL A 175 -1.13 6.30 -1.23
C VAL A 175 -1.50 5.05 -0.45
N VAL A 176 -1.30 5.09 0.85
CA VAL A 176 -1.85 4.10 1.78
C VAL A 176 -3.00 4.76 2.51
N PHE A 177 -4.20 4.30 2.22
CA PHE A 177 -5.44 4.84 2.77
C PHE A 177 -5.99 3.85 3.79
N ASP A 178 -5.88 4.19 5.07
CA ASP A 178 -6.36 3.37 6.18
C ASP A 178 -7.77 3.80 6.61
N GLU A 179 -8.58 2.81 6.99
CA GLU A 179 -9.97 2.92 7.44
C GLU A 179 -10.88 3.76 6.52
N LEU A 180 -10.93 3.42 5.22
CA LEU A 180 -11.75 4.13 4.22
C LEU A 180 -13.23 4.26 4.63
N HIS A 181 -13.80 3.26 5.33
CA HIS A 181 -15.18 3.30 5.84
C HIS A 181 -15.47 4.44 6.83
N THR A 182 -14.44 5.02 7.45
CA THR A 182 -14.59 6.13 8.40
C THR A 182 -14.52 7.50 7.75
N GLN A 183 -14.30 7.58 6.43
CA GLN A 183 -14.18 8.87 5.75
C GLN A 183 -15.50 9.65 5.82
N PRO A 184 -15.47 10.91 6.30
CA PRO A 184 -16.68 11.72 6.43
C PRO A 184 -17.23 12.19 5.07
N ASN A 185 -16.36 12.27 4.05
CA ASN A 185 -16.73 12.68 2.69
C ASN A 185 -15.64 12.27 1.69
N ARG A 186 -15.89 12.52 0.40
CA ARG A 186 -14.99 12.17 -0.71
C ARG A 186 -13.76 13.08 -0.87
N LYS A 187 -13.70 14.23 -0.18
CA LYS A 187 -12.71 15.28 -0.49
C LYS A 187 -11.27 14.76 -0.42
N LEU A 188 -10.90 14.09 0.67
CA LEU A 188 -9.56 13.54 0.83
C LEU A 188 -9.28 12.44 -0.20
N PHE A 189 -10.23 11.53 -0.40
CA PHE A 189 -10.11 10.47 -1.39
C PHE A 189 -9.87 11.02 -2.80
N ASP A 190 -10.65 12.00 -3.22
CA ASP A 190 -10.55 12.61 -4.55
C ASP A 190 -9.24 13.38 -4.74
N VAL A 191 -8.80 14.16 -3.74
CA VAL A 191 -7.52 14.87 -3.78
C VAL A 191 -6.37 13.89 -4.00
N MET A 192 -6.40 12.75 -3.30
CA MET A 192 -5.30 11.79 -3.34
C MET A 192 -5.32 10.87 -4.57
N THR A 193 -6.50 10.47 -5.03
CA THR A 193 -6.64 9.49 -6.12
C THR A 193 -6.83 10.12 -7.50
N LYS A 194 -7.44 11.30 -7.58
CA LYS A 194 -7.72 11.99 -8.85
C LYS A 194 -6.79 13.18 -9.11
N GLY A 195 -6.34 13.86 -8.06
CA GLY A 195 -5.48 15.05 -8.17
C GLY A 195 -4.05 14.78 -8.62
N SER A 196 -3.65 13.51 -8.79
CA SER A 196 -2.26 13.07 -8.94
C SER A 196 -2.00 12.03 -10.04
N GLY A 197 -3.06 11.51 -10.68
CA GLY A 197 -2.99 10.32 -11.53
C GLY A 197 -2.14 10.45 -12.79
N ASP A 198 -1.83 11.67 -13.23
CA ASP A 198 -1.06 11.93 -14.46
C ASP A 198 0.44 12.14 -14.23
N ALA A 199 0.92 12.19 -12.98
CA ALA A 199 2.30 12.57 -12.70
C ALA A 199 3.31 11.39 -12.76
N ARG A 200 2.83 10.14 -12.61
CA ARG A 200 3.67 8.92 -12.56
C ARG A 200 3.08 7.80 -13.41
N MET A 201 3.93 6.92 -13.92
CA MET A 201 3.52 5.82 -14.80
C MET A 201 2.92 4.62 -14.07
N GLN A 202 3.22 4.45 -12.78
CA GLN A 202 2.85 3.28 -11.99
C GLN A 202 2.42 3.56 -10.54
N PRO A 203 1.64 4.62 -10.25
CA PRO A 203 1.22 4.91 -8.88
C PRO A 203 0.42 3.76 -8.27
N LEU A 204 0.54 3.56 -6.96
CA LEU A 204 -0.28 2.60 -6.21
C LEU A 204 -1.15 3.30 -5.16
N TYR A 205 -2.47 3.15 -5.30
CA TYR A 205 -3.48 3.50 -4.31
C TYR A 205 -3.87 2.22 -3.53
N PHE A 206 -3.25 2.03 -2.38
CA PHE A 206 -3.49 0.91 -1.49
C PHE A 206 -4.56 1.30 -0.46
N LEU A 207 -5.80 0.95 -0.75
CA LEU A 207 -6.98 1.30 0.03
C LEU A 207 -7.34 0.14 0.95
N ILE A 208 -7.23 0.35 2.25
CA ILE A 208 -7.49 -0.70 3.23
C ILE A 208 -8.58 -0.26 4.20
N THR A 209 -9.58 -1.11 4.41
CA THR A 209 -10.70 -0.79 5.29
C THR A 209 -11.19 -2.02 6.02
N THR A 210 -11.84 -1.83 7.17
CA THR A 210 -12.81 -2.84 7.65
C THR A 210 -14.14 -2.64 6.93
N ALA A 211 -15.00 -3.66 6.91
CA ALA A 211 -16.36 -3.53 6.39
C ALA A 211 -17.11 -2.39 7.08
N GLY A 212 -17.72 -1.50 6.29
CA GLY A 212 -18.56 -0.40 6.75
C GLY A 212 -20.04 -0.73 6.61
N THR A 213 -20.90 -0.05 7.37
CA THR A 213 -22.36 -0.23 7.30
C THR A 213 -23.08 0.91 6.57
N ASP A 214 -22.38 1.98 6.22
CA ASP A 214 -22.95 3.15 5.57
C ASP A 214 -22.90 3.02 4.03
N THR A 215 -24.08 2.90 3.42
CA THR A 215 -24.27 2.78 1.97
C THR A 215 -24.12 4.10 1.20
N HIS A 216 -24.00 5.24 1.89
CA HIS A 216 -23.71 6.53 1.27
C HIS A 216 -22.22 6.89 1.33
N SER A 217 -21.40 6.05 1.96
CA SER A 217 -19.96 6.28 2.13
C SER A 217 -19.17 6.02 0.83
N ILE A 218 -18.01 6.67 0.72
CA ILE A 218 -17.02 6.37 -0.34
C ILE A 218 -16.51 4.92 -0.28
N CYS A 219 -16.53 4.32 0.91
CA CYS A 219 -16.20 2.92 1.09
C CYS A 219 -17.21 2.02 0.38
N TYR A 220 -18.51 2.28 0.54
CA TYR A 220 -19.55 1.51 -0.15
C TYR A 220 -19.54 1.74 -1.67
N GLU A 221 -19.24 2.96 -2.13
CA GLU A 221 -19.03 3.23 -3.56
C GLU A 221 -17.85 2.40 -4.12
N THR A 222 -16.74 2.33 -3.37
CA THR A 222 -15.56 1.55 -3.78
C THR A 222 -15.83 0.05 -3.72
N HIS A 223 -16.58 -0.42 -2.72
CA HIS A 223 -17.04 -1.80 -2.57
C HIS A 223 -17.98 -2.24 -3.70
N GLN A 224 -18.89 -1.38 -4.14
CA GLN A 224 -19.76 -1.68 -5.28
C GLN A 224 -18.94 -1.82 -6.56
N LYS A 225 -18.06 -0.84 -6.86
CA LYS A 225 -17.15 -0.93 -8.00
C LYS A 225 -16.32 -2.20 -7.96
N ALA A 226 -15.88 -2.59 -6.77
CA ALA A 226 -15.16 -3.83 -6.54
C ALA A 226 -15.97 -5.07 -6.92
N THR A 227 -17.20 -5.13 -6.41
CA THR A 227 -18.14 -6.23 -6.64
C THR A 227 -18.49 -6.35 -8.12
N ASP A 228 -18.77 -5.22 -8.79
CA ASP A 228 -19.05 -5.18 -10.23
C ASP A 228 -17.91 -5.82 -11.04
N ILE A 229 -16.66 -5.51 -10.70
CA ILE A 229 -15.47 -6.07 -11.37
C ILE A 229 -15.35 -7.58 -11.12
N LEU A 230 -15.63 -8.03 -9.89
CA LEU A 230 -15.62 -9.46 -9.55
C LEU A 230 -16.64 -10.25 -10.38
N GLU A 231 -17.79 -9.63 -10.63
CA GLU A 231 -18.93 -10.16 -11.41
C GLU A 231 -18.73 -10.04 -12.93
N GLY A 232 -17.66 -9.39 -13.40
CA GLY A 232 -17.31 -9.31 -14.82
C GLY A 232 -17.56 -7.95 -15.47
N GLY A 233 -17.89 -6.93 -14.69
CA GLY A 233 -17.89 -5.54 -15.10
C GLY A 233 -16.49 -5.08 -15.54
N ARG A 234 -16.42 -4.30 -16.62
CA ARG A 234 -15.15 -3.74 -17.11
C ARG A 234 -14.68 -2.62 -16.17
N LEU A 235 -13.62 -2.85 -15.39
CA LEU A 235 -12.54 -1.90 -15.04
C LEU A 235 -11.54 -2.52 -14.04
N THR A 236 -10.34 -1.95 -13.95
CA THR A 236 -9.14 -2.56 -13.34
C THR A 236 -9.06 -2.27 -11.83
N LEU A 237 -9.37 -3.23 -10.96
CA LEU A 237 -9.07 -3.21 -9.52
C LEU A 237 -8.66 -4.60 -9.04
N HIS A 238 -7.71 -4.68 -8.11
CA HIS A 238 -7.27 -5.93 -7.52
C HIS A 238 -7.95 -6.24 -6.19
N PHE A 239 -8.46 -7.47 -6.08
CA PHE A 239 -9.22 -7.98 -4.93
C PHE A 239 -8.66 -9.29 -4.39
N THR A 240 -8.61 -9.37 -3.07
CA THR A 240 -8.65 -10.63 -2.31
C THR A 240 -9.90 -10.62 -1.45
N ARG A 241 -10.73 -11.65 -1.59
CA ARG A 241 -11.79 -11.99 -0.62
C ARG A 241 -11.19 -12.70 0.58
#